data_AF-A0AAV8WV68-F1
#
_entry.id   AF-A0AAV8WV68-F1
#
_cell.length_a   1.000
_cell.length_b   1.000
_cell.length_c   1.000
_cell.angle_alpha   90.00
_cell.angle_beta   90.00
_cell.angle_gamma   90.00
#
_symmetry.space_group_name_H-M   'P 1'
#
loop_
_entity.id
_entity.type
_entity.pdbx_description
1 polymer ?
#
loop_
_entity_poly.entity_id
_entity_poly.type
_entity_poly.pdbx_seq_one_letter_code
_entity_poly.pdbx_strand_id
1 'polypeptide(L)'
;MEVQKCRSVIVKNFGGYESLLVEHFNLPQLEGNIEIRVDYGGINFADLYTRQGLLLDKKLPFVLGMECTGTITAIGSKQTELKVGQKVICYDYKGGMYRDIIRVNPEKCGVGCAATQLAKTVKDVKIFGTGSRQKESEAKINGVDVFYPNEDFQIKVENGKFDIIITNETGPKFTFLQNHLSPLGRIILIGTLIERDAEKVKTALHYIFDLYRNGKINPKIHSSWPMSKIIEATKILGERKMWEKF
;
A
#
# COMPACT_ATOMS: atom_id res chain seq x y z
N MET A 1 25.57 -21.41 -5.70
CA MET A 1 24.25 -22.00 -5.40
C MET A 1 23.29 -21.60 -6.51
N GLU A 2 22.42 -22.50 -6.94
CA GLU A 2 21.43 -22.22 -7.99
C GLU A 2 20.32 -21.30 -7.44
N VAL A 3 19.89 -20.32 -8.24
CA VAL A 3 18.87 -19.36 -7.82
C VAL A 3 17.49 -19.99 -8.02
N GLN A 4 16.82 -20.32 -6.92
CA GLN A 4 15.47 -20.86 -6.93
C GLN A 4 14.50 -19.92 -7.67
N LYS A 5 13.60 -20.50 -8.46
CA LYS A 5 12.58 -19.78 -9.22
C LYS A 5 11.19 -20.20 -8.77
N CYS A 6 10.21 -19.31 -8.92
CA CYS A 6 8.79 -19.62 -8.75
C CYS A 6 7.98 -18.98 -9.87
N ARG A 7 6.79 -19.54 -10.16
CA ARG A 7 5.83 -18.93 -11.07
C ARG A 7 5.44 -17.54 -10.56
N SER A 8 5.52 -16.56 -11.46
CA SER A 8 5.49 -15.13 -11.18
C SER A 8 4.84 -14.38 -12.35
N VAL A 9 4.15 -13.26 -12.09
CA VAL A 9 3.64 -12.36 -13.13
C VAL A 9 4.72 -11.34 -13.51
N ILE A 10 5.27 -11.49 -14.70
CA ILE A 10 6.42 -10.74 -15.21
C ILE A 10 5.96 -9.67 -16.21
N VAL A 11 6.47 -8.46 -16.03
CA VAL A 11 6.46 -7.41 -17.05
C VAL A 11 7.82 -7.46 -17.75
N LYS A 12 7.85 -7.93 -19.01
CA LYS A 12 9.09 -7.95 -19.82
C LYS A 12 9.33 -6.67 -20.61
N ASN A 13 8.25 -5.99 -21.01
CA ASN A 13 8.25 -4.70 -21.70
C ASN A 13 7.18 -3.79 -21.07
N PHE A 14 7.36 -2.47 -21.14
CA PHE A 14 6.25 -1.55 -20.90
C PHE A 14 5.32 -1.56 -22.11
N GLY A 15 3.99 -1.55 -21.92
CA GLY A 15 3.07 -1.65 -23.06
C GLY A 15 1.61 -1.93 -22.70
N GLY A 16 0.93 -2.72 -23.53
CA GLY A 16 -0.43 -3.23 -23.33
C GLY A 16 -0.47 -4.50 -22.46
N TYR A 17 -1.64 -5.13 -22.38
CA TYR A 17 -1.85 -6.27 -21.47
C TYR A 17 -1.03 -7.50 -21.85
N GLU A 18 -0.67 -7.63 -23.13
CA GLU A 18 0.24 -8.62 -23.69
C GLU A 18 1.66 -8.58 -23.11
N SER A 19 2.04 -7.52 -22.39
CA SER A 19 3.33 -7.45 -21.71
C SER A 19 3.40 -8.25 -20.39
N LEU A 20 2.26 -8.75 -19.90
CA LEU A 20 2.16 -9.64 -18.74
C LEU A 20 2.39 -11.09 -19.15
N LEU A 21 3.38 -11.73 -18.56
CA LEU A 21 3.69 -13.15 -18.76
C LEU A 21 3.70 -13.90 -17.44
N VAL A 22 3.23 -15.15 -17.42
CA VAL A 22 3.26 -16.02 -16.24
C VAL A 22 4.38 -17.03 -16.41
N GLU A 23 5.52 -16.78 -15.78
CA GLU A 23 6.76 -17.53 -15.99
C GLU A 23 7.49 -17.83 -14.67
N HIS A 24 8.42 -18.77 -14.69
CA HIS A 24 9.30 -19.04 -13.56
C HIS A 24 10.41 -17.99 -13.48
N PHE A 25 10.40 -17.19 -12.41
CA PHE A 25 11.33 -16.09 -12.21
C PHE A 25 12.07 -16.21 -10.88
N ASN A 26 13.28 -15.67 -10.83
CA ASN A 26 14.17 -15.75 -9.67
C ASN A 26 13.47 -15.22 -8.41
N LEU A 27 13.57 -16.00 -7.33
CA LEU A 27 13.27 -15.54 -5.99
C LEU A 27 14.46 -14.71 -5.45
N PRO A 28 14.21 -13.70 -4.60
CA PRO A 28 15.24 -13.14 -3.74
C PRO A 28 15.91 -14.21 -2.86
N GLN A 29 17.05 -13.89 -2.27
CA GLN A 29 17.65 -14.77 -1.25
C GLN A 29 16.75 -14.83 -0.01
N LEU A 30 16.72 -15.99 0.65
CA LEU A 30 15.96 -16.15 1.90
C LEU A 30 16.63 -15.42 3.07
N GLU A 31 17.96 -15.26 3.02
CA GLU A 31 18.70 -14.55 4.06
C GLU A 31 18.18 -13.12 4.27
N GLY A 32 17.93 -12.74 5.52
CA GLY A 32 17.31 -11.45 5.88
C GLY A 32 15.80 -11.31 5.61
N ASN A 33 15.18 -12.28 4.93
CA ASN A 33 13.77 -12.25 4.51
C ASN A 33 12.94 -13.36 5.19
N ILE A 34 11.62 -13.26 5.08
CA ILE A 34 10.69 -14.38 5.28
C ILE A 34 10.22 -14.90 3.92
N GLU A 35 9.97 -16.20 3.84
CA GLU A 35 9.31 -16.83 2.69
C GLU A 35 7.85 -17.07 2.98
N ILE A 36 6.99 -16.72 2.03
CA ILE A 36 5.54 -16.85 2.15
C ILE A 36 5.02 -17.57 0.89
N ARG A 37 4.26 -18.65 1.08
CA ARG A 37 3.37 -19.17 0.04
C ARG A 37 2.20 -18.22 -0.07
N VAL A 38 2.03 -17.61 -1.23
CA VAL A 38 0.93 -16.67 -1.49
C VAL A 38 -0.36 -17.45 -1.68
N ASP A 39 -1.40 -17.02 -0.97
CA ASP A 39 -2.76 -17.55 -1.11
C ASP A 39 -3.58 -16.65 -2.07
N TYR A 40 -3.44 -15.31 -1.98
CA TYR A 40 -4.07 -14.32 -2.89
C TYR A 40 -3.19 -13.09 -3.12
N GLY A 41 -3.22 -12.50 -4.32
CA GLY A 41 -2.59 -11.20 -4.65
C GLY A 41 -3.65 -10.18 -5.07
N GLY A 42 -3.68 -9.01 -4.43
CA GLY A 42 -4.75 -8.02 -4.65
C GLY A 42 -4.46 -7.07 -5.82
N ILE A 43 -5.37 -6.94 -6.78
CA ILE A 43 -5.16 -6.13 -7.99
C ILE A 43 -5.57 -4.68 -7.75
N ASN A 44 -4.74 -3.74 -8.22
CA ASN A 44 -4.96 -2.30 -8.08
C ASN A 44 -4.74 -1.56 -9.40
N PHE A 45 -5.36 -0.37 -9.56
CA PHE A 45 -5.09 0.49 -10.72
C PHE A 45 -3.59 0.86 -10.84
N ALA A 46 -2.87 0.91 -9.71
CA ALA A 46 -1.43 1.11 -9.68
C ALA A 46 -0.67 0.07 -10.53
N ASP A 47 -1.11 -1.19 -10.53
CA ASP A 47 -0.47 -2.25 -11.34
C ASP A 47 -0.62 -2.00 -12.84
N LEU A 48 -1.75 -1.41 -13.27
CA LEU A 48 -1.98 -1.04 -14.68
C LEU A 48 -1.00 0.05 -15.12
N TYR A 49 -0.83 1.09 -14.30
CA TYR A 49 0.09 2.19 -14.58
C TYR A 49 1.57 1.77 -14.46
N THR A 50 1.92 0.91 -13.49
CA THR A 50 3.28 0.37 -13.36
C THR A 50 3.64 -0.55 -14.54
N ARG A 51 2.71 -1.38 -15.03
CA ARG A 51 2.86 -2.18 -16.26
C ARG A 51 3.08 -1.32 -17.51
N GLN A 52 2.53 -0.11 -17.54
CA GLN A 52 2.71 0.88 -18.62
C GLN A 52 3.97 1.75 -18.44
N GLY A 53 4.72 1.62 -17.34
CA GLY A 53 5.90 2.44 -17.04
C GLY A 53 5.58 3.86 -16.54
N LEU A 54 4.33 4.12 -16.14
CA LEU A 54 3.83 5.46 -15.82
C LEU A 54 3.93 5.85 -14.33
N LEU A 55 4.21 4.90 -13.44
CA LEU A 55 4.16 5.12 -11.98
C LEU A 55 5.49 4.99 -11.24
N LEU A 56 6.38 4.09 -11.71
CA LEU A 56 7.61 3.73 -11.00
C LEU A 56 8.72 3.54 -12.03
N ASP A 57 9.90 4.10 -11.75
CA ASP A 57 11.11 3.72 -12.47
C ASP A 57 11.44 2.25 -12.17
N LYS A 58 11.37 1.42 -13.21
CA LYS A 58 11.47 -0.04 -13.13
C LYS A 58 12.43 -0.56 -14.18
N LYS A 59 13.46 -1.28 -13.72
CA LYS A 59 14.30 -2.09 -14.60
C LYS A 59 13.51 -3.33 -15.03
N LEU A 60 13.35 -3.49 -16.33
CA LEU A 60 12.76 -4.69 -16.94
C LEU A 60 13.81 -5.83 -17.00
N PRO A 61 13.41 -7.10 -16.92
CA PRO A 61 12.08 -7.57 -16.52
C PRO A 61 11.88 -7.47 -15.00
N PHE A 62 10.65 -7.20 -14.55
CA PHE A 62 10.30 -7.18 -13.12
C PHE A 62 8.99 -7.94 -12.83
N VAL A 63 8.76 -8.25 -11.56
CA VAL A 63 7.53 -8.90 -11.09
C VAL A 63 6.53 -7.86 -10.61
N LEU A 64 5.27 -7.97 -11.03
CA LEU A 64 4.21 -7.02 -10.71
C LEU A 64 3.56 -7.32 -9.33
N GLY A 65 2.63 -6.46 -8.92
CA GLY A 65 1.80 -6.66 -7.73
C GLY A 65 2.36 -6.02 -6.48
N MET A 66 1.61 -5.09 -5.90
CA MET A 66 2.01 -4.37 -4.68
C MET A 66 1.64 -5.09 -3.38
N GLU A 67 0.63 -5.97 -3.38
CA GLU A 67 0.14 -6.62 -2.17
C GLU A 67 -0.25 -8.09 -2.36
N CYS A 68 -0.17 -8.86 -1.28
CA CYS A 68 -0.66 -10.23 -1.22
C CYS A 68 -1.02 -10.65 0.21
N THR A 69 -1.71 -11.79 0.31
CA THR A 69 -1.92 -12.54 1.56
C THR A 69 -1.37 -13.95 1.39
N GLY A 70 -0.92 -14.57 2.47
CA GLY A 70 -0.32 -15.90 2.40
C GLY A 70 0.04 -16.50 3.75
N THR A 71 0.76 -17.62 3.70
CA THR A 71 1.25 -18.36 4.87
C THR A 71 2.78 -18.44 4.85
N ILE A 72 3.45 -18.10 5.96
CA ILE A 72 4.92 -18.18 6.08
C ILE A 72 5.36 -19.65 5.97
N THR A 73 6.26 -19.97 5.04
CA THR A 73 6.82 -21.31 4.81
C THR A 73 8.24 -21.45 5.35
N ALA A 74 9.04 -20.39 5.32
CA ALA A 74 10.40 -20.37 5.85
C ALA A 74 10.76 -18.98 6.39
N ILE A 75 11.78 -18.94 7.25
CA ILE A 75 12.33 -17.71 7.83
C ILE A 75 13.84 -17.76 7.65
N GLY A 76 14.44 -16.69 7.14
CA GLY A 76 15.89 -16.56 7.00
C GLY A 76 16.60 -16.39 8.35
N SER A 77 17.92 -16.24 8.32
CA SER A 77 18.78 -16.11 9.52
C SER A 77 18.50 -14.88 10.42
N LYS A 78 17.65 -13.93 10.00
CA LYS A 78 17.32 -12.72 10.78
C LYS A 78 16.25 -13.04 11.83
N GLN A 79 16.59 -12.83 13.10
CA GLN A 79 15.67 -13.04 14.22
C GLN A 79 14.41 -12.17 14.08
N THR A 80 13.24 -12.78 14.26
CA THR A 80 11.91 -12.16 14.14
C THR A 80 10.92 -12.85 15.08
N GLU A 81 9.83 -12.18 15.46
CA GLU A 81 8.73 -12.76 16.26
C GLU A 81 7.80 -13.66 15.42
N LEU A 82 7.92 -13.61 14.08
CA LEU A 82 7.09 -14.36 13.14
C LEU A 82 7.41 -15.87 13.18
N LYS A 83 6.43 -16.70 12.81
CA LYS A 83 6.55 -18.16 12.84
C LYS A 83 6.12 -18.80 11.52
N VAL A 84 6.77 -19.91 11.15
CA VAL A 84 6.31 -20.78 10.05
C VAL A 84 4.88 -21.27 10.36
N GLY A 85 4.02 -21.27 9.35
CA GLY A 85 2.59 -21.55 9.46
C GLY A 85 1.72 -20.33 9.81
N GLN A 86 2.31 -19.18 10.16
CA GLN A 86 1.56 -17.95 10.41
C GLN A 86 0.99 -17.35 9.11
N LYS A 87 -0.27 -16.91 9.15
CA LYS A 87 -0.89 -16.15 8.05
C LYS A 87 -0.51 -14.67 8.12
N VAL A 88 -0.25 -14.07 6.98
CA VAL A 88 0.21 -12.67 6.84
C VAL A 88 -0.43 -11.96 5.65
N ILE A 89 -0.45 -10.63 5.71
CA ILE A 89 -0.75 -9.71 4.60
C ILE A 89 0.51 -8.89 4.37
N CYS A 90 0.95 -8.74 3.13
CA CYS A 90 2.15 -7.98 2.75
C CYS A 90 1.80 -6.90 1.73
N TYR A 91 2.51 -5.77 1.81
CA TYR A 91 2.43 -4.63 0.90
C TYR A 91 3.82 -4.00 0.71
N ASP A 92 4.30 -3.95 -0.54
CA ASP A 92 5.42 -3.09 -0.94
C ASP A 92 5.01 -2.27 -2.15
N TYR A 93 5.15 -0.94 -2.05
CA TYR A 93 4.96 -0.04 -3.18
C TYR A 93 5.95 -0.31 -4.32
N LYS A 94 7.10 -0.95 -4.03
CA LYS A 94 8.05 -1.43 -5.04
C LYS A 94 7.53 -2.69 -5.76
N GLY A 95 6.48 -3.34 -5.28
CA GLY A 95 5.87 -4.51 -5.88
C GLY A 95 6.74 -5.77 -5.91
N GLY A 96 6.27 -6.78 -6.65
CA GLY A 96 6.88 -8.10 -6.74
C GLY A 96 6.10 -9.22 -6.05
N MET A 97 4.86 -8.93 -5.61
CA MET A 97 4.01 -9.82 -4.82
C MET A 97 3.21 -10.84 -5.65
N TYR A 98 3.06 -10.66 -6.96
CA TYR A 98 2.34 -11.62 -7.82
C TYR A 98 3.21 -12.82 -8.17
N ARG A 99 3.32 -13.74 -7.21
CA ARG A 99 4.08 -15.00 -7.29
C ARG A 99 3.37 -16.09 -6.50
N ASP A 100 3.69 -17.35 -6.77
CA ASP A 100 3.25 -18.46 -5.89
C ASP A 100 3.99 -18.44 -4.55
N ILE A 101 5.24 -17.94 -4.56
CA ILE A 101 6.12 -17.80 -3.40
C ILE A 101 6.74 -16.41 -3.45
N ILE A 102 6.72 -15.66 -2.35
CA ILE A 102 7.46 -14.40 -2.21
C ILE A 102 8.54 -14.53 -1.13
N ARG A 103 9.60 -13.73 -1.26
CA ARG A 103 10.58 -13.49 -0.18
C ARG A 103 10.72 -11.99 0.00
N VAL A 104 10.38 -11.51 1.19
CA VAL A 104 10.28 -10.09 1.51
C VAL A 104 10.86 -9.79 2.89
N ASN A 105 11.28 -8.54 3.09
CA ASN A 105 11.59 -8.04 4.43
C ASN A 105 10.28 -8.03 5.26
N PRO A 106 10.24 -8.63 6.46
CA PRO A 106 9.09 -8.65 7.37
C PRO A 106 8.36 -7.31 7.57
N GLU A 107 9.07 -6.19 7.43
CA GLU A 107 8.53 -4.84 7.67
C GLU A 107 7.37 -4.47 6.70
N LYS A 108 7.31 -5.08 5.50
CA LYS A 108 6.51 -4.61 4.34
C LYS A 108 5.00 -4.88 4.42
N CYS A 109 4.24 -4.12 5.23
CA CYS A 109 2.77 -4.18 5.36
C CYS A 109 2.10 -2.79 5.65
N GLY A 110 1.05 -2.34 4.92
CA GLY A 110 0.16 -1.17 5.25
C GLY A 110 0.61 0.27 4.84
N VAL A 111 -0.14 1.40 4.94
CA VAL A 111 -1.57 1.82 5.25
C VAL A 111 -1.84 3.24 4.64
N GLY A 112 -3.08 3.80 4.56
CA GLY A 112 -3.35 5.19 4.04
C GLY A 112 -4.68 5.90 4.42
N CYS A 113 -5.77 5.67 3.68
CA CYS A 113 -7.08 6.34 3.81
C CYS A 113 -7.78 6.19 5.18
N ALA A 114 -7.32 5.24 6.01
CA ALA A 114 -7.82 5.04 7.37
C ALA A 114 -7.65 6.28 8.29
N ALA A 115 -6.63 7.12 8.06
CA ALA A 115 -6.33 8.26 8.96
C ALA A 115 -7.48 9.27 9.05
N THR A 116 -8.09 9.63 7.91
CA THR A 116 -9.24 10.56 7.84
C THR A 116 -10.47 9.99 8.53
N GLN A 117 -10.78 8.71 8.29
CA GLN A 117 -11.94 8.05 8.87
C GLN A 117 -11.79 7.80 10.37
N LEU A 118 -10.57 7.47 10.84
CA LEU A 118 -10.25 7.38 12.27
C LEU A 118 -10.39 8.73 12.96
N ALA A 119 -9.88 9.81 12.37
CA ALA A 119 -10.03 11.15 12.93
C ALA A 119 -11.51 11.50 13.15
N LYS A 120 -12.41 11.21 12.19
CA LYS A 120 -13.87 11.43 12.36
C LYS A 120 -14.53 10.68 13.51
N THR A 121 -13.89 9.66 14.11
CA THR A 121 -14.41 9.00 15.33
C THR A 121 -14.15 9.80 16.60
N VAL A 122 -13.23 10.77 16.56
CA VAL A 122 -12.96 11.72 17.65
C VAL A 122 -13.95 12.88 17.55
N LYS A 123 -14.63 13.18 18.65
CA LYS A 123 -15.53 14.36 18.71
C LYS A 123 -14.72 15.64 18.52
N ASP A 124 -15.35 16.62 17.87
CA ASP A 124 -14.88 18.01 17.76
C ASP A 124 -13.51 18.18 17.06
N VAL A 125 -13.07 17.21 16.25
CA VAL A 125 -11.91 17.36 15.36
C VAL A 125 -12.31 17.96 14.01
N LYS A 126 -11.47 18.86 13.48
CA LYS A 126 -11.58 19.43 12.14
C LYS A 126 -10.44 18.93 11.26
N ILE A 127 -10.77 18.30 10.13
CA ILE A 127 -9.81 17.54 9.33
C ILE A 127 -9.45 18.32 8.06
N PHE A 128 -8.16 18.59 7.92
CA PHE A 128 -7.59 19.27 6.77
C PHE A 128 -6.84 18.27 5.91
N GLY A 129 -7.14 18.21 4.61
CA GLY A 129 -6.58 17.24 3.67
C GLY A 129 -5.87 17.93 2.50
N THR A 130 -4.85 17.26 1.96
CA THR A 130 -4.09 17.75 0.80
C THR A 130 -4.08 16.72 -0.32
N GLY A 131 -3.95 17.18 -1.56
CA GLY A 131 -3.82 16.28 -2.72
C GLY A 131 -3.94 17.00 -4.06
N SER A 132 -3.88 16.25 -5.16
CA SER A 132 -4.19 16.76 -6.49
C SER A 132 -5.61 17.31 -6.55
N ARG A 133 -5.83 18.48 -7.17
CA ARG A 133 -7.12 19.21 -7.19
C ARG A 133 -8.32 18.33 -7.58
N GLN A 134 -8.12 17.38 -8.49
CA GLN A 134 -9.14 16.41 -8.95
C GLN A 134 -9.71 15.50 -7.83
N LYS A 135 -9.01 15.38 -6.69
CA LYS A 135 -9.41 14.52 -5.56
C LYS A 135 -10.25 15.25 -4.50
N GLU A 136 -10.51 16.54 -4.66
CA GLU A 136 -11.20 17.36 -3.65
C GLU A 136 -12.58 16.81 -3.26
N SER A 137 -13.41 16.47 -4.26
CA SER A 137 -14.76 15.92 -4.01
C SER A 137 -14.72 14.60 -3.25
N GLU A 138 -13.79 13.72 -3.63
CA GLU A 138 -13.61 12.40 -2.99
C GLU A 138 -13.03 12.55 -1.57
N ALA A 139 -12.11 13.49 -1.34
CA ALA A 139 -11.58 13.80 -0.02
C ALA A 139 -12.68 14.29 0.93
N LYS A 140 -13.56 15.20 0.46
CA LYS A 140 -14.71 15.71 1.23
C LYS A 140 -15.71 14.60 1.57
N ILE A 141 -16.03 13.72 0.61
CA ILE A 141 -16.88 12.53 0.85
C ILE A 141 -16.26 11.62 1.92
N ASN A 142 -14.93 11.47 1.95
CA ASN A 142 -14.22 10.68 2.94
C ASN A 142 -14.03 11.38 4.31
N GLY A 143 -14.62 12.56 4.53
CA GLY A 143 -14.59 13.26 5.81
C GLY A 143 -13.47 14.30 5.96
N VAL A 144 -12.85 14.77 4.88
CA VAL A 144 -12.02 15.98 4.92
C VAL A 144 -12.92 17.22 4.98
N ASP A 145 -12.82 18.01 6.05
CA ASP A 145 -13.62 19.23 6.24
C ASP A 145 -13.12 20.40 5.38
N VAL A 146 -11.79 20.49 5.18
CA VAL A 146 -11.15 21.52 4.36
C VAL A 146 -10.07 20.87 3.50
N PHE A 147 -10.15 21.04 2.18
CA PHE A 147 -9.20 20.46 1.23
C PHE A 147 -8.33 21.54 0.59
N TYR A 148 -7.03 21.29 0.54
CA TYR A 148 -6.04 22.15 -0.11
C TYR A 148 -5.38 21.43 -1.29
N PRO A 149 -5.56 21.91 -2.54
CA PRO A 149 -4.79 21.41 -3.67
C PRO A 149 -3.29 21.54 -3.43
N ASN A 150 -2.50 20.54 -3.85
CA ASN A 150 -1.05 20.50 -3.63
C ASN A 150 -0.32 21.75 -4.15
N GLU A 151 -0.77 22.29 -5.30
CA GLU A 151 -0.22 23.53 -5.87
C GLU A 151 -0.52 24.79 -5.02
N ASP A 152 -1.61 24.78 -4.25
CA ASP A 152 -2.09 25.92 -3.48
C ASP A 152 -1.74 25.80 -1.99
N PHE A 153 -1.26 24.64 -1.53
CA PHE A 153 -1.20 24.26 -0.11
C PHE A 153 -0.48 25.28 0.78
N GLN A 154 0.72 25.73 0.37
CA GLN A 154 1.52 26.68 1.17
C GLN A 154 0.96 28.11 1.15
N ILE A 155 0.05 28.42 0.22
CA ILE A 155 -0.58 29.74 0.07
C ILE A 155 -1.94 29.78 0.79
N LYS A 156 -2.67 28.65 0.81
CA LYS A 156 -4.01 28.53 1.41
C LYS A 156 -4.01 28.01 2.85
N VAL A 157 -2.93 27.40 3.32
CA VAL A 157 -2.67 27.32 4.76
C VAL A 157 -2.23 28.71 5.21
N GLU A 158 -3.19 29.48 5.73
CA GLU A 158 -2.94 30.72 6.47
C GLU A 158 -2.15 30.44 7.76
N ASN A 159 -2.07 31.40 8.69
CA ASN A 159 -1.49 31.24 10.04
C ASN A 159 -2.15 30.17 10.93
N GLY A 160 -2.98 29.28 10.36
CA GLY A 160 -3.61 28.15 11.00
C GLY A 160 -2.59 27.26 11.70
N LYS A 161 -2.88 26.96 12.96
CA LYS A 161 -2.11 26.04 13.79
C LYS A 161 -2.84 24.71 13.89
N PHE A 162 -2.09 23.63 13.77
CA PHE A 162 -2.61 22.27 13.82
C PHE A 162 -2.02 21.52 15.01
N ASP A 163 -2.88 20.87 15.78
CA ASP A 163 -2.47 20.07 16.95
C ASP A 163 -1.87 18.72 16.51
N ILE A 164 -2.30 18.22 15.35
CA ILE A 164 -1.72 17.04 14.70
C ILE A 164 -1.57 17.32 13.20
N ILE A 165 -0.35 17.18 12.69
CA ILE A 165 -0.08 17.17 11.24
C ILE A 165 0.39 15.76 10.86
N ILE A 166 -0.29 15.16 9.88
CA ILE A 166 0.12 13.88 9.29
C ILE A 166 0.63 14.19 7.88
N THR A 167 1.90 13.89 7.60
CA THR A 167 2.55 14.37 6.37
C THR A 167 3.60 13.40 5.84
N ASN A 168 3.81 13.39 4.52
CA ASN A 168 4.91 12.66 3.88
C ASN A 168 6.02 13.60 3.37
N GLU A 169 5.85 14.91 3.57
CA GLU A 169 6.74 15.93 3.01
C GLU A 169 8.03 16.04 3.84
N THR A 170 9.17 16.14 3.16
CA THR A 170 10.50 16.34 3.76
C THR A 170 11.12 17.67 3.30
N GLY A 171 12.27 18.05 3.86
CA GLY A 171 12.99 19.27 3.47
C GLY A 171 12.21 20.56 3.79
N PRO A 172 12.27 21.61 2.94
CA PRO A 172 11.66 22.92 3.23
C PRO A 172 10.16 22.88 3.54
N LYS A 173 9.42 21.94 2.93
CA LYS A 173 7.99 21.72 3.25
C LYS A 173 7.78 21.14 4.64
N PHE A 174 8.68 20.28 5.13
CA PHE A 174 8.62 19.80 6.51
C PHE A 174 8.84 20.93 7.51
N THR A 175 9.83 21.80 7.25
CA THR A 175 10.06 23.01 8.05
C THR A 175 8.86 23.96 8.03
N PHE A 176 8.21 24.13 6.88
CA PHE A 176 6.94 24.86 6.77
C PHE A 176 5.87 24.25 7.69
N LEU A 177 5.68 22.92 7.67
CA LEU A 177 4.71 22.23 8.54
C LEU A 177 5.05 22.33 10.03
N GLN A 178 6.33 22.26 10.41
CA GLN A 178 6.78 22.52 11.78
C GLN A 178 6.36 23.91 12.27
N ASN A 179 6.45 24.93 11.41
CA ASN A 179 6.04 26.29 11.75
C ASN A 179 4.51 26.46 11.86
N HIS A 180 3.71 25.52 11.35
CA HIS A 180 2.23 25.50 11.46
C HIS A 180 1.71 24.56 12.56
N LEU A 181 2.58 24.08 13.44
CA LEU A 181 2.17 23.33 14.62
C LEU A 181 1.65 24.25 15.74
N SER A 182 0.60 23.82 16.43
CA SER A 182 0.18 24.39 17.72
C SER A 182 1.26 24.16 18.79
N PRO A 183 1.32 24.97 19.86
CA PRO A 183 2.05 24.60 21.07
C PRO A 183 1.62 23.20 21.55
N LEU A 184 2.59 22.34 21.88
CA LEU A 184 2.40 20.91 22.22
C LEU A 184 1.83 20.01 21.11
N GLY A 185 1.59 20.54 19.90
CA GLY A 185 1.15 19.76 18.76
C GLY A 185 2.20 18.75 18.28
N ARG A 186 1.81 17.82 17.40
CA ARG A 186 2.66 16.71 16.94
C ARG A 186 2.66 16.56 15.42
N ILE A 187 3.84 16.39 14.83
CA ILE A 187 3.97 15.94 13.44
C ILE A 187 4.21 14.43 13.41
N ILE A 188 3.42 13.74 12.60
CA ILE A 188 3.54 12.32 12.31
C ILE A 188 3.99 12.19 10.86
N LEU A 189 5.26 11.83 10.65
CA LEU A 189 5.80 11.65 9.31
C LEU A 189 5.45 10.25 8.77
N ILE A 190 4.59 10.20 7.75
CA ILE A 190 4.21 9.00 7.00
C ILE A 190 5.04 8.96 5.69
N GLY A 191 5.04 7.84 4.95
CA GLY A 191 5.80 7.69 3.70
C GLY A 191 7.01 6.74 3.76
N THR A 192 7.43 6.33 4.96
CA THR A 192 8.32 5.18 5.20
C THR A 192 7.85 4.36 6.42
N LEU A 193 6.53 4.31 6.67
CA LEU A 193 5.95 3.89 7.96
C LEU A 193 6.30 2.44 8.34
N ILE A 194 6.24 1.55 7.35
CA ILE A 194 6.82 0.19 7.32
C ILE A 194 8.25 0.15 7.89
N GLU A 195 9.12 1.05 7.43
CA GLU A 195 10.56 1.06 7.69
C GLU A 195 10.92 1.91 8.93
N ARG A 196 9.91 2.41 9.70
CA ARG A 196 10.11 3.33 10.83
C ARG A 196 9.33 3.02 12.10
N ASP A 197 8.12 2.48 12.03
CA ASP A 197 7.30 2.17 13.21
C ASP A 197 6.31 1.03 12.93
N ALA A 198 6.85 -0.19 12.87
CA ALA A 198 6.08 -1.40 12.55
C ALA A 198 4.97 -1.69 13.59
N GLU A 199 5.16 -1.34 14.86
CA GLU A 199 4.18 -1.61 15.93
C GLU A 199 2.91 -0.77 15.80
N LYS A 200 2.99 0.48 15.30
CA LYS A 200 1.78 1.26 14.98
C LYS A 200 1.00 0.68 13.80
N VAL A 201 1.68 0.13 12.78
CA VAL A 201 1.00 -0.52 11.65
C VAL A 201 0.32 -1.82 12.10
N LYS A 202 1.01 -2.63 12.90
CA LYS A 202 0.48 -3.84 13.56
C LYS A 202 -0.76 -3.51 14.39
N THR A 203 -0.73 -2.42 15.16
CA THR A 203 -1.89 -1.92 15.94
C THR A 203 -3.08 -1.53 15.05
N ALA A 204 -2.85 -0.80 13.96
CA ALA A 204 -3.91 -0.42 13.02
C ALA A 204 -4.53 -1.64 12.31
N LEU A 205 -3.70 -2.61 11.91
CA LEU A 205 -4.17 -3.87 11.33
C LEU A 205 -4.98 -4.69 12.34
N HIS A 206 -4.55 -4.78 13.61
CA HIS A 206 -5.33 -5.44 14.66
C HIS A 206 -6.73 -4.84 14.79
N TYR A 207 -6.85 -3.50 14.82
CA TYR A 207 -8.15 -2.82 14.90
C TYR A 207 -9.02 -3.05 13.65
N ILE A 208 -8.44 -3.03 12.44
CA ILE A 208 -9.17 -3.38 11.21
C ILE A 208 -9.69 -4.83 11.29
N PHE A 209 -8.87 -5.76 11.79
CA PHE A 209 -9.29 -7.14 12.02
C PHE A 209 -10.33 -7.26 13.15
N ASP A 210 -10.32 -6.41 14.17
CA ASP A 210 -11.37 -6.36 15.20
C ASP A 210 -12.69 -5.87 14.60
N LEU A 211 -12.67 -4.83 13.76
CA LEU A 211 -13.86 -4.35 13.04
C LEU A 211 -14.42 -5.43 12.11
N TYR A 212 -13.55 -6.18 11.41
CA TYR A 212 -13.97 -7.31 10.56
C TYR A 212 -14.55 -8.46 11.39
N ARG A 213 -13.86 -8.90 12.45
CA ARG A 213 -14.34 -9.95 13.37
C ARG A 213 -15.67 -9.59 14.05
N ASN A 214 -15.90 -8.31 14.32
CA ASN A 214 -17.15 -7.79 14.88
C ASN A 214 -18.20 -7.41 13.82
N GLY A 215 -18.00 -7.79 12.55
CA GLY A 215 -18.95 -7.56 11.45
C GLY A 215 -19.21 -6.09 11.09
N LYS A 216 -18.38 -5.15 11.59
CA LYS A 216 -18.50 -3.70 11.33
C LYS A 216 -18.00 -3.31 9.95
N ILE A 217 -17.08 -4.08 9.39
CA ILE A 217 -16.65 -3.99 7.99
C ILE A 217 -16.70 -5.38 7.36
N ASN A 218 -17.06 -5.45 6.08
CA ASN A 218 -17.04 -6.68 5.30
C ASN A 218 -16.40 -6.36 3.93
N PRO A 219 -15.07 -6.50 3.79
CA PRO A 219 -14.38 -6.28 2.51
C PRO A 219 -14.91 -7.27 1.48
N LYS A 220 -15.66 -6.76 0.49
CA LYS A 220 -16.20 -7.60 -0.57
C LYS A 220 -15.16 -7.84 -1.64
N ILE A 221 -15.06 -9.11 -2.03
CA ILE A 221 -14.29 -9.56 -3.19
C ILE A 221 -15.28 -9.69 -4.35
N HIS A 222 -15.02 -8.98 -5.44
CA HIS A 222 -15.84 -9.08 -6.64
C HIS A 222 -15.65 -10.43 -7.34
N SER A 223 -14.38 -10.84 -7.51
CA SER A 223 -14.02 -12.11 -8.14
C SER A 223 -12.55 -12.44 -7.90
N SER A 224 -12.23 -13.73 -7.77
CA SER A 224 -10.86 -14.24 -7.68
C SER A 224 -10.48 -14.98 -8.96
N TRP A 225 -9.26 -14.77 -9.47
CA TRP A 225 -8.79 -15.37 -10.72
C TRP A 225 -7.50 -16.18 -10.49
N PRO A 226 -7.31 -17.31 -11.18
CA PRO A 226 -6.01 -17.99 -11.17
C PRO A 226 -4.95 -17.08 -11.83
N MET A 227 -3.68 -17.19 -11.41
CA MET A 227 -2.60 -16.34 -11.94
C MET A 227 -2.47 -16.41 -13.47
N SER A 228 -2.80 -17.56 -14.08
CA SER A 228 -2.83 -17.74 -15.54
C SER A 228 -3.86 -16.87 -16.27
N LYS A 229 -4.78 -16.23 -15.54
CA LYS A 229 -5.83 -15.32 -16.03
C LYS A 229 -5.61 -13.86 -15.63
N ILE A 230 -4.37 -13.49 -15.29
CA ILE A 230 -4.02 -12.12 -14.89
C ILE A 230 -4.28 -11.07 -15.98
N ILE A 231 -4.19 -11.45 -17.27
CA ILE A 231 -4.52 -10.57 -18.39
C ILE A 231 -6.02 -10.25 -18.41
N GLU A 232 -6.88 -11.25 -18.25
CA GLU A 232 -8.32 -11.05 -18.18
C GLU A 232 -8.72 -10.25 -16.93
N ALA A 233 -8.18 -10.60 -15.76
CA ALA A 233 -8.46 -9.88 -14.50
C ALA A 233 -8.06 -8.39 -14.57
N THR A 234 -6.88 -8.09 -15.11
CA THR A 234 -6.41 -6.69 -15.27
C THR A 234 -7.17 -5.91 -16.34
N LYS A 235 -7.68 -6.57 -17.39
CA LYS A 235 -8.57 -5.95 -18.38
C LYS A 235 -9.91 -5.52 -17.76
N ILE A 236 -10.54 -6.40 -16.97
CA ILE A 236 -11.82 -6.09 -16.31
C ILE A 236 -11.68 -4.87 -15.38
N LEU A 237 -10.57 -4.78 -14.64
CA LEU A 237 -10.26 -3.59 -13.82
C LEU A 237 -10.08 -2.34 -14.69
N GLY A 238 -9.35 -2.46 -15.81
CA GLY A 238 -9.12 -1.37 -16.77
C GLY A 238 -10.40 -0.83 -17.43
N GLU A 239 -11.41 -1.67 -17.62
CA GLU A 239 -12.73 -1.28 -18.15
C GLU A 239 -13.60 -0.48 -17.16
N ARG A 240 -13.17 -0.32 -15.90
CA ARG A 240 -13.84 0.48 -14.85
C ARG A 240 -15.31 0.09 -14.56
N LYS A 241 -15.74 -1.12 -14.91
CA LYS A 241 -17.09 -1.65 -14.61
C LYS A 241 -17.26 -2.06 -13.13
N MET A 242 -16.50 -1.43 -12.23
CA MET A 242 -15.99 -2.04 -11.02
C MET A 242 -15.96 -1.09 -9.82
N TRP A 243 -16.47 -1.57 -8.68
CA TRP A 243 -16.62 -0.82 -7.43
C TRP A 243 -15.96 -1.48 -6.20
N GLU A 244 -15.49 -2.72 -6.32
CA GLU A 244 -15.04 -3.58 -5.21
C GLU A 244 -13.71 -4.29 -5.56
N LYS A 245 -13.13 -5.06 -4.62
CA LYS A 245 -11.75 -5.58 -4.72
C LYS A 245 -11.62 -6.85 -5.59
N PHE A 246 -10.49 -6.97 -6.28
CA PHE A 246 -9.96 -8.20 -6.92
C PHE A 246 -8.73 -8.70 -6.16
#